data_AF-A0A2V9QY91-F1
#
_entry.id   AF-A0A2V9QY91-F1
#
_cell.length_a   1.000
_cell.length_b   1.000
_cell.length_c   1.000
_cell.angle_alpha   90.00
_cell.angle_beta   90.00
_cell.angle_gamma   90.00
#
_symmetry.space_group_name_H-M   'P 1'
#
loop_
_entity.id
_entity.type
_entity.pdbx_description
1 polymer ?
#
loop_
_entity_poly.entity_id
_entity_poly.type
_entity_poly.pdbx_seq_one_letter_code
_entity_poly.pdbx_strand_id
1 'polypeptide(L)'
;MNGWNAAVTGNVKDWLGITGDFSGGYNNTSGVSFRNYTYTFGPTISSSRNQTFRLFAHGLFGGFHDSASFGGFSGSGSGFAMMFGGGVDAKIKPHMAVRVGQFDWMSFRANGNSSSNNFRYSAGLVFHL
;
A
#
# COMPACT_ATOMS: atom_id res chain seq x y z
N MET A 1 16.04 -3.37 4.43
CA MET A 1 14.91 -4.32 4.55
C MET A 1 14.49 -4.66 3.14
N ASN A 2 14.46 -5.95 2.78
CA ASN A 2 14.04 -6.34 1.43
C ASN A 2 12.56 -6.65 1.48
N GLY A 3 11.79 -6.06 0.58
CA GLY A 3 10.36 -6.30 0.51
C GLY A 3 9.86 -6.10 -0.90
N TRP A 4 8.67 -6.63 -1.14
CA TRP A 4 7.93 -6.42 -2.37
C TRP A 4 6.58 -5.80 -2.05
N ASN A 5 6.06 -5.02 -2.98
CA ASN A 5 4.73 -4.45 -2.92
C ASN A 5 4.09 -4.61 -4.29
N ALA A 6 2.86 -5.09 -4.31
CA ALA A 6 2.04 -5.22 -5.48
C ALA A 6 0.67 -4.61 -5.18
N ALA A 7 0.25 -3.65 -6.01
CA ALA A 7 -1.06 -3.03 -5.92
C ALA A 7 -1.77 -3.15 -7.26
N VAL A 8 -3.06 -3.49 -7.21
CA VAL A 8 -3.93 -3.60 -8.39
C VAL A 8 -5.15 -2.73 -8.17
N THR A 9 -5.54 -1.95 -9.17
CA THR A 9 -6.72 -1.08 -9.11
C THR A 9 -7.65 -1.37 -10.28
N GLY A 10 -8.89 -1.75 -9.98
CA GLY A 10 -9.97 -1.87 -10.96
C GLY A 10 -10.86 -0.62 -10.93
N ASN A 11 -10.95 0.12 -12.03
CA ASN A 11 -11.86 1.27 -12.13
C ASN A 11 -13.27 0.78 -12.46
N VAL A 12 -14.24 1.08 -11.58
CA VAL A 12 -15.67 0.77 -11.78
C VAL A 12 -16.36 1.91 -12.53
N LYS A 13 -15.93 3.15 -12.26
CA LYS A 13 -16.33 4.37 -12.97
C LYS A 13 -15.07 5.21 -13.23
N ASP A 14 -15.19 6.23 -14.07
CA ASP A 14 -14.05 7.09 -14.39
C ASP A 14 -13.45 7.77 -13.15
N TRP A 15 -14.27 8.00 -12.13
CA TRP A 15 -13.89 8.62 -10.85
C TRP A 15 -13.81 7.65 -9.66
N LEU A 16 -14.29 6.40 -9.79
CA LEU A 16 -14.35 5.43 -8.68
C LEU A 16 -13.74 4.10 -9.09
N GLY A 17 -12.78 3.62 -8.32
CA GLY A 17 -12.18 2.30 -8.45
C GLY A 17 -12.06 1.60 -7.10
N ILE A 18 -11.60 0.36 -7.17
CA ILE A 18 -11.28 -0.49 -6.02
C ILE A 18 -9.81 -0.87 -6.16
N THR A 19 -9.04 -0.66 -5.10
CA THR A 19 -7.62 -1.01 -5.04
C THR A 19 -7.41 -2.12 -4.02
N GLY A 20 -6.62 -3.12 -4.40
CA GLY A 20 -6.04 -4.11 -3.49
C GLY A 20 -4.53 -3.93 -3.45
N ASP A 21 -3.95 -3.79 -2.26
CA ASP A 21 -2.51 -3.70 -2.01
C ASP A 21 -2.05 -4.89 -1.17
N PHE A 22 -0.99 -5.53 -1.65
CA PHE A 22 -0.30 -6.63 -0.98
C PHE A 22 1.17 -6.28 -0.85
N SER A 23 1.71 -6.38 0.35
CA SER A 23 3.13 -6.19 0.60
C SER A 23 3.69 -7.28 1.50
N GLY A 24 4.94 -7.67 1.21
CA GLY A 24 5.70 -8.64 1.99
C GLY A 24 7.08 -8.08 2.31
N GLY A 25 7.38 -7.94 3.59
CA GLY A 25 8.68 -7.50 4.09
C GLY A 25 9.43 -8.66 4.74
N TYR A 26 10.67 -8.88 4.31
CA TYR A 26 11.58 -9.87 4.89
C TYR A 26 12.80 -9.17 5.46
N ASN A 27 13.04 -9.39 6.74
CA ASN A 27 14.26 -8.96 7.41
C ASN A 27 14.94 -10.16 8.03
N ASN A 28 16.23 -10.30 7.76
CA ASN A 28 17.08 -11.27 8.43
C ASN A 28 18.22 -10.49 9.08
N THR A 29 18.13 -10.27 10.39
CA THR A 29 19.16 -9.55 11.15
C THR A 29 19.67 -10.48 12.23
N SER A 30 20.95 -10.84 12.15
CA SER A 30 21.70 -11.54 13.22
C SER A 30 20.99 -12.77 13.82
N GLY A 31 20.38 -13.62 12.99
CA GLY A 31 19.69 -14.84 13.43
C GLY A 31 18.21 -14.66 13.79
N VAL A 32 17.67 -13.44 13.70
CA VAL A 32 16.24 -13.15 13.79
C VAL A 32 15.66 -13.10 12.38
N SER A 33 14.76 -14.04 12.06
CA SER A 33 13.95 -13.97 10.83
C SER A 33 12.63 -13.27 11.13
N PHE A 34 12.44 -12.09 10.53
CA PHE A 34 11.22 -11.30 10.62
C PHE A 34 10.49 -11.29 9.27
N ARG A 35 9.20 -11.66 9.29
CA ARG A 35 8.33 -11.70 8.11
C ARG A 35 7.08 -10.88 8.42
N ASN A 36 6.87 -9.81 7.66
CA ASN A 36 5.63 -9.03 7.67
C ASN A 36 4.88 -9.26 6.36
N TYR A 37 3.58 -9.56 6.47
CA TYR A 37 2.67 -9.59 5.33
C TYR A 37 1.52 -8.63 5.61
N THR A 38 1.29 -7.70 4.71
CA THR A 38 0.19 -6.74 4.81
C THR A 38 -0.70 -6.89 3.58
N TYR A 39 -2.00 -6.98 3.83
CA TYR A 39 -3.02 -7.09 2.79
C TYR A 39 -4.13 -6.09 3.08
N THR A 40 -4.34 -5.14 2.18
CA THR A 40 -5.36 -4.11 2.32
C THR A 40 -6.16 -3.96 1.04
N PHE A 41 -7.43 -3.62 1.18
CA PHE A 41 -8.32 -3.40 0.05
C PHE A 41 -9.28 -2.26 0.37
N GLY A 42 -9.71 -1.52 -0.65
CA GLY A 42 -10.68 -0.46 -0.43
C GLY A 42 -10.97 0.42 -1.63
N PRO A 43 -11.85 1.41 -1.46
CA PRO A 43 -12.20 2.33 -2.52
C PRO A 43 -11.07 3.31 -2.82
N THR A 44 -10.94 3.61 -4.11
CA THR A 44 -10.05 4.63 -4.67
C THR A 44 -10.85 5.58 -5.50
N ILE A 45 -10.88 6.84 -5.10
CA ILE A 45 -11.48 7.92 -5.87
C ILE A 45 -10.42 8.61 -6.71
N SER A 46 -10.78 9.04 -7.91
CA SER A 46 -9.89 9.78 -8.79
C SER A 46 -10.60 10.89 -9.54
N SER A 47 -9.87 11.96 -9.82
CA SER A 47 -10.36 13.04 -10.65
C SER A 47 -10.27 12.62 -12.11
N SER A 48 -11.44 12.36 -12.72
CA SER A 48 -11.54 12.08 -14.15
C SER A 48 -11.65 13.34 -15.01
N ARG A 49 -11.71 14.53 -14.40
CA ARG A 49 -12.04 15.77 -15.13
C ARG A 49 -10.87 16.31 -15.95
N ASN A 50 -9.63 15.99 -15.54
CA ASN A 50 -8.43 16.44 -16.22
C ASN A 50 -7.74 15.25 -16.89
N GLN A 51 -7.72 15.23 -18.22
CA GLN A 51 -7.07 14.15 -18.99
C GLN A 51 -5.54 14.14 -18.83
N THR A 52 -4.94 15.27 -18.45
CA THR A 52 -3.48 15.42 -18.28
C THR A 52 -3.01 15.02 -16.88
N PHE A 53 -3.79 15.30 -15.84
CA PHE A 53 -3.43 15.03 -14.44
C PHE A 53 -4.57 14.33 -13.71
N ARG A 54 -4.39 13.04 -13.41
CA ARG A 54 -5.33 12.22 -12.64
C ARG A 54 -4.91 12.23 -11.18
N LEU A 55 -5.57 13.07 -10.40
CA LEU A 55 -5.46 13.01 -8.93
C LEU A 55 -6.22 11.79 -8.43
N PHE A 56 -5.68 11.06 -7.48
CA PHE A 56 -6.38 9.96 -6.83
C PHE A 56 -6.17 9.98 -5.33
N ALA A 57 -7.15 9.47 -4.61
CA ALA A 57 -7.08 9.22 -3.18
C ALA A 57 -7.71 7.85 -2.90
N HIS A 58 -7.13 7.10 -1.98
CA HIS A 58 -7.62 5.79 -1.61
C HIS A 58 -7.67 5.63 -0.09
N GLY A 59 -8.63 4.85 0.36
CA GLY A 59 -8.72 4.36 1.73
C GLY A 59 -8.76 2.85 1.70
N LEU A 60 -7.65 2.21 2.03
CA LEU A 60 -7.53 0.75 2.09
C LEU A 60 -7.60 0.30 3.54
N PHE A 61 -8.27 -0.81 3.74
CA PHE A 61 -8.49 -1.41 5.04
C PHE A 61 -8.22 -2.91 4.91
N GLY A 62 -7.67 -3.51 5.95
CA GLY A 62 -7.37 -4.93 5.93
C GLY A 62 -6.60 -5.37 7.16
N GLY A 63 -5.67 -6.30 6.95
CA GLY A 63 -4.93 -6.91 8.04
C GLY A 63 -3.45 -6.95 7.74
N PHE A 64 -2.68 -7.09 8.81
CA PHE A 64 -1.28 -7.44 8.71
C PHE A 64 -0.99 -8.65 9.60
N HIS A 65 -0.02 -9.44 9.18
CA HIS A 65 0.48 -10.59 9.89
C HIS A 65 2.00 -10.48 9.99
N ASP A 66 2.47 -10.39 11.22
CA ASP A 66 3.88 -10.34 11.57
C ASP A 66 4.29 -11.65 12.23
N SER A 67 5.45 -12.16 11.81
CA SER A 67 6.09 -13.30 12.44
C SER A 67 7.55 -13.00 12.67
N ALA A 68 8.00 -13.18 13.91
CA ALA A 68 9.39 -13.03 14.32
C ALA A 68 9.86 -14.35 14.94
N SER A 69 10.99 -14.86 14.47
CA SER A 69 11.62 -16.05 15.05
C SER A 69 13.08 -15.77 15.39
N PHE A 70 13.49 -16.13 16.61
CA PHE A 70 14.86 -16.01 17.10
C PHE A 70 15.22 -17.20 17.99
N GLY A 71 16.34 -17.87 17.71
CA GLY A 71 16.91 -18.87 18.62
C GLY A 71 15.97 -20.02 19.03
N GLY A 72 15.10 -20.49 18.13
CA GLY A 72 14.14 -21.57 18.42
C GLY A 72 12.79 -21.12 18.97
N PHE A 73 12.62 -19.84 19.30
CA PHE A 73 11.33 -19.25 19.67
C PHE A 73 10.72 -18.48 18.50
N SER A 74 9.42 -18.66 18.28
CA SER A 74 8.65 -17.96 17.24
C SER A 74 7.42 -17.29 17.85
N GLY A 75 7.25 -15.99 17.60
CA GLY A 75 6.03 -15.26 17.92
C GLY A 75 5.40 -14.73 16.64
N SER A 76 4.07 -14.85 16.55
CA SER A 76 3.30 -14.23 15.47
C SER A 76 2.21 -13.34 16.03
N GLY A 77 2.01 -12.18 15.41
CA GLY A 77 0.93 -11.26 15.71
C GLY A 77 0.14 -10.94 14.45
N SER A 78 -1.17 -10.84 14.58
CA SER A 78 -2.02 -10.30 13.53
C SER A 78 -2.75 -9.08 14.07
N GLY A 79 -2.94 -8.08 13.21
CA GLY A 79 -3.66 -6.87 13.56
C GLY A 79 -4.38 -6.26 12.38
N PHE A 80 -5.05 -5.14 12.64
CA PHE A 80 -5.75 -4.39 11.63
C PHE A 80 -4.81 -3.39 10.96
N ALA A 81 -4.83 -3.33 9.64
CA ALA A 81 -4.05 -2.40 8.83
C ALA A 81 -4.98 -1.44 8.09
N MET A 82 -4.63 -0.16 8.09
CA MET A 82 -5.31 0.86 7.31
C MET A 82 -4.26 1.64 6.53
N MET A 83 -4.58 1.98 5.29
CA MET A 83 -3.76 2.85 4.46
C MET A 83 -4.64 3.92 3.85
N PHE A 84 -4.32 5.17 4.13
CA PHE A 84 -4.97 6.31 3.53
C PHE A 84 -3.95 7.08 2.75
N GLY A 85 -4.17 7.19 1.45
CA GLY A 85 -3.18 7.78 0.58
C GLY A 85 -3.82 8.57 -0.55
N GLY A 86 -2.97 9.32 -1.22
CA GLY A 86 -3.35 10.03 -2.42
C GLY A 86 -2.14 10.42 -3.23
N GLY A 87 -2.35 10.62 -4.51
CA GLY A 87 -1.29 10.94 -5.44
C GLY A 87 -1.78 11.62 -6.69
N VAL A 88 -0.83 11.93 -7.56
CA VAL A 88 -1.09 12.52 -8.87
C VAL A 88 -0.35 11.73 -9.95
N ASP A 89 -1.15 11.26 -10.91
CA ASP A 89 -0.66 10.57 -12.09
C ASP A 89 -0.77 11.54 -13.28
N ALA A 90 0.38 11.89 -13.87
CA ALA A 90 0.46 12.67 -15.09
C ALA A 90 0.38 11.76 -16.31
N LYS A 91 -0.67 11.89 -17.12
CA LYS A 91 -0.87 11.07 -18.31
C LYS A 91 0.07 11.55 -19.41
N ILE A 92 0.95 10.66 -19.90
CA ILE A 92 1.85 10.95 -21.03
C ILE A 92 1.24 10.44 -22.34
N LYS A 93 0.71 9.22 -22.32
CA LYS A 93 0.06 8.56 -23.48
C LYS A 93 -1.25 7.91 -23.06
N PRO A 94 -2.14 7.52 -24.00
CA PRO A 94 -3.39 6.84 -23.68
C PRO A 94 -3.25 5.65 -22.71
N HIS A 95 -2.15 4.88 -22.83
CA HIS A 95 -1.83 3.69 -22.02
C HIS A 95 -0.70 3.88 -21.00
N MET A 96 -0.13 5.08 -20.89
CA MET A 96 1.01 5.35 -20.00
C MET A 96 0.82 6.64 -19.21
N ALA A 97 0.99 6.53 -17.90
CA ALA A 97 1.06 7.68 -17.00
C ALA A 97 2.32 7.58 -16.14
N VAL A 98 2.78 8.73 -15.68
CA VAL A 98 3.84 8.84 -14.68
C VAL A 98 3.22 9.28 -13.38
N ARG A 99 3.42 8.49 -12.34
CA ARG A 99 3.11 8.87 -10.97
C ARG A 99 4.15 9.85 -10.49
N VAL A 100 3.78 11.13 -10.51
CA VAL A 100 4.67 12.24 -10.12
C VAL A 100 4.93 12.17 -8.62
N GLY A 101 3.92 11.80 -7.86
CA GLY A 101 4.05 11.55 -6.43
C GLY A 101 2.81 10.89 -5.86
N GLN A 102 3.03 9.96 -4.94
CA GLN A 102 2.03 9.32 -4.12
C GLN A 102 2.48 9.35 -2.67
N PHE A 103 1.56 9.77 -1.81
CA PHE A 103 1.73 9.85 -0.38
C PHE A 103 0.73 8.90 0.25
N ASP A 104 1.24 7.83 0.87
CA ASP A 104 0.43 6.89 1.62
C ASP A 104 0.74 7.04 3.11
N TRP A 105 -0.28 7.35 3.89
CA TRP A 105 -0.24 7.26 5.33
C TRP A 105 -0.78 5.89 5.75
N MET A 106 0.11 5.06 6.27
CA MET A 106 -0.22 3.76 6.80
C MET A 106 -0.41 3.85 8.32
N SER A 107 -1.55 3.39 8.81
CA SER A 107 -1.88 3.31 10.22
C SER A 107 -2.17 1.85 10.58
N PHE A 108 -1.32 1.29 11.43
CA PHE A 108 -1.53 -0.05 11.99
C PHE A 108 -2.20 0.08 13.33
N ARG A 109 -3.35 -0.59 13.49
CA ARG A 109 -4.04 -0.73 14.77
C ARG A 109 -3.98 -2.19 15.21
N ALA A 110 -2.99 -2.50 16.04
CA ALA A 110 -3.02 -3.72 16.84
C ALA A 110 -3.81 -3.43 18.14
N ASN A 111 -4.72 -4.33 18.51
CA ASN A 111 -5.51 -4.25 19.74
C ASN A 111 -4.58 -4.11 20.96
N GLY A 112 -4.42 -2.88 21.47
CA GLY A 112 -3.69 -2.60 22.72
C GLY A 112 -2.42 -1.77 22.61
N ASN A 113 -2.47 -0.57 22.01
CA ASN A 113 -1.51 0.53 22.29
C ASN A 113 -0.25 0.68 21.40
N SER A 114 -0.28 0.29 20.12
CA SER A 114 0.80 0.64 19.18
C SER A 114 0.26 1.16 17.86
N SER A 115 0.07 2.48 17.78
CA SER A 115 -0.19 3.19 16.52
C SER A 115 1.14 3.55 15.87
N SER A 116 1.69 2.65 15.05
CA SER A 116 2.86 2.98 14.23
C SER A 116 2.36 3.70 12.98
N ASN A 117 2.59 5.02 12.93
CA ASN A 117 2.29 5.84 11.76
C ASN A 117 3.53 5.85 10.87
N ASN A 118 3.45 5.18 9.73
CA ASN A 118 4.51 5.23 8.73
C ASN A 118 4.04 6.03 7.52
N PHE A 119 4.94 6.88 7.04
CA PHE A 119 4.76 7.61 5.79
C PHE A 119 5.51 6.89 4.69
N ARG A 120 4.79 6.56 3.62
CA ARG A 120 5.36 5.98 2.41
C ARG A 120 5.19 6.98 1.28
N TYR A 121 6.32 7.35 0.68
CA TYR A 121 6.35 8.11 -0.54
C TYR A 121 6.72 7.19 -1.70
N SER A 122 5.99 7.27 -2.81
CA SER A 122 6.24 6.50 -4.02
C SER A 122 6.12 7.36 -5.26
N ALA A 123 6.98 7.10 -6.23
CA ALA A 123 6.94 7.68 -7.57
C ALA A 123 7.32 6.59 -8.58
N GLY A 124 6.70 6.59 -9.75
CA GLY A 124 6.91 5.48 -10.69
C GLY A 124 6.10 5.58 -11.98
N LEU A 125 6.20 4.54 -12.82
CA LEU A 125 5.44 4.41 -14.05
C LEU A 125 4.14 3.66 -13.80
N VAL A 126 3.04 4.16 -14.35
CA VAL A 126 1.72 3.55 -14.26
C VAL A 126 1.26 3.18 -15.67
N PHE A 127 1.02 1.90 -15.89
CA PHE A 127 0.48 1.39 -17.13
C PHE A 127 -1.03 1.18 -16.98
N HIS A 128 -1.78 1.75 -17.91
CA HIS A 128 -3.21 1.53 -18.00
C HIS A 128 -3.44 0.50 -19.10
N LEU A 129 -3.87 -0.71 -18.71
CA LEU A 129 -4.27 -1.77 -19.63
C LEU A 129 -5.75 -1.63 -20.00
#